data_AF-S2FKA7-F1
#
_entry.id   AF-S2FKA7-F1
#
_cell.length_a   1.000
_cell.length_b   1.000
_cell.length_c   1.000
_cell.angle_alpha   90.00
_cell.angle_beta   90.00
_cell.angle_gamma   90.00
#
_symmetry.space_group_name_H-M   'P 1'
#
loop_
_entity.id
_entity.type
_entity.pdbx_description
1 polymer ?
#
loop_
_entity_poly.entity_id
_entity_poly.type
_entity_poly.pdbx_seq_one_letter_code
_entity_poly.pdbx_strand_id
1 'polypeptide(L)'
;MEERGKLGLKIRQLLNDGVIELFKNVAIDQVVGSGQGLVVRAGDQILPPVDQIIVATGFRPDMSLLAELRIALDPATQSAVLLAPMIDPNAHSCGTVRPHGAIELAHPEEGLFIVGMKSYGRAPTFLLMTGYEQVRSVVAALAGDWDAAKRVELILPETGICNSDFDEVDDRLKASASQTSCCGTGETILEAAPRTSPGCCKA
;
A
#
# COMPACT_ATOMS: atom_id res chain seq x y z
N MET A 1 -5.00 9.39 9.42
CA MET A 1 -5.26 8.82 8.07
C MET A 1 -6.28 9.65 7.29
N GLU A 2 -7.30 10.23 7.92
CA GLU A 2 -8.26 11.21 7.33
C GLU A 2 -7.60 12.29 6.46
N GLU A 3 -6.46 12.83 6.90
CA GLU A 3 -5.70 13.85 6.17
C GLU A 3 -5.18 13.38 4.79
N ARG A 4 -4.91 12.08 4.60
CA ARG A 4 -4.52 11.54 3.28
C ARG A 4 -5.69 11.58 2.29
N GLY A 5 -6.90 11.27 2.75
CA GLY A 5 -8.11 11.37 1.93
C GLY A 5 -8.43 12.81 1.54
N LYS A 6 -8.33 13.75 2.50
CA LYS A 6 -8.48 15.20 2.25
C LYS A 6 -7.47 15.70 1.22
N LEU A 7 -6.21 15.25 1.29
CA LEU A 7 -5.18 15.62 0.33
C LEU A 7 -5.52 15.13 -1.09
N GLY A 8 -6.00 13.90 -1.25
CA GLY A 8 -6.41 13.37 -2.56
C GLY A 8 -7.54 14.20 -3.19
N LEU A 9 -8.55 14.57 -2.40
CA LEU A 9 -9.64 15.44 -2.86
C LEU A 9 -9.13 16.83 -3.27
N LYS A 10 -8.22 17.41 -2.49
CA LYS A 10 -7.61 18.71 -2.79
C LYS A 10 -6.79 18.67 -4.09
N ILE A 11 -6.00 17.62 -4.30
CA ILE A 11 -5.24 17.45 -5.56
C ILE A 11 -6.19 17.36 -6.75
N ARG A 12 -7.29 16.59 -6.62
CA ARG A 12 -8.31 16.48 -7.67
C ARG A 12 -8.95 17.83 -8.00
N GLN A 13 -9.24 18.64 -6.99
CA GLN A 13 -9.76 19.99 -7.21
C GLN A 13 -8.76 20.87 -7.97
N LEU A 14 -7.47 20.86 -7.58
CA LEU A 14 -6.43 21.64 -8.26
C LEU A 14 -6.19 21.21 -9.72
N LEU A 15 -6.39 19.93 -10.03
CA LEU A 15 -6.38 19.42 -11.41
C LEU A 15 -7.58 19.97 -12.20
N ASN A 16 -8.78 19.93 -11.62
CA ASN A 16 -10.00 20.44 -12.26
C ASN A 16 -9.94 21.95 -12.50
N ASP A 17 -9.33 22.69 -11.57
CA ASP A 17 -9.16 24.14 -11.65
C ASP A 17 -8.00 24.56 -12.59
N GLY A 18 -7.26 23.61 -13.17
CA GLY A 18 -6.15 23.86 -14.10
C GLY A 18 -4.88 24.41 -13.43
N VAL A 19 -4.80 24.35 -12.09
CA VAL A 19 -3.62 24.79 -11.34
C VAL A 19 -2.48 23.77 -11.43
N ILE A 20 -2.83 22.48 -11.52
CA ILE A 20 -1.88 21.39 -11.77
C ILE A 20 -2.16 20.83 -13.15
N GLU A 21 -1.12 20.73 -13.98
CA GLU A 21 -1.18 20.02 -15.26
C GLU A 21 -0.64 18.59 -15.08
N LEU A 22 -1.42 17.60 -15.54
CA LEU A 22 -1.07 16.19 -15.41
C LEU A 22 -0.77 15.57 -16.78
N PHE A 23 0.49 15.22 -16.98
CA PHE A 23 0.93 14.45 -18.14
C PHE A 23 0.96 12.96 -17.78
N LYS A 24 0.14 12.15 -18.44
CA LYS A 24 0.09 10.68 -18.27
C LYS A 24 0.83 9.98 -19.41
N ASN A 25 1.20 8.72 -19.21
CA ASN A 25 1.88 7.90 -20.21
C ASN A 25 3.18 8.52 -20.73
N VAL A 26 3.91 9.19 -19.84
CA VAL A 26 5.19 9.84 -20.13
C VAL A 26 6.33 8.89 -19.76
N ALA A 27 7.11 8.46 -20.75
CA ALA A 27 8.39 7.80 -20.56
C ALA A 27 9.50 8.80 -20.84
N ILE A 28 10.16 9.29 -19.79
CA ILE A 28 11.16 10.37 -19.91
C ILE A 28 12.45 9.82 -20.51
N ASP A 29 12.88 10.36 -21.65
CA ASP A 29 14.14 10.00 -22.31
C ASP A 29 15.27 10.96 -21.94
N GLN A 30 14.95 12.25 -21.87
CA GLN A 30 15.96 13.29 -21.71
C GLN A 30 15.42 14.48 -20.93
N VAL A 31 16.29 15.05 -20.09
CA VAL A 31 16.10 16.36 -19.50
C VAL A 31 17.19 17.27 -20.05
N VAL A 32 16.79 18.38 -20.69
CA VAL A 32 17.71 19.34 -21.30
C VAL A 32 17.53 20.72 -20.69
N GLY A 33 18.65 21.40 -20.42
CA GLY A 33 18.63 22.82 -20.09
C GLY A 33 18.37 23.66 -21.34
N SER A 34 17.55 24.68 -21.21
CA SER A 34 17.25 25.67 -22.25
C SER A 34 17.39 27.09 -21.69
N GLY A 35 17.34 28.10 -22.54
CA GLY A 35 17.30 29.51 -22.10
C GLY A 35 16.06 29.87 -21.28
N GLN A 36 15.05 28.99 -21.22
CA GLN A 36 13.77 29.17 -20.51
C GLN A 36 13.61 28.25 -19.29
N GLY A 37 14.60 27.41 -18.97
CA GLY A 37 14.52 26.42 -17.89
C GLY A 37 14.82 24.98 -18.35
N LEU A 38 14.42 24.00 -17.56
CA LEU A 38 14.56 22.57 -17.84
C LEU A 38 13.39 22.08 -18.70
N VAL A 39 13.69 21.37 -19.79
CA VAL A 39 12.68 20.79 -20.68
C VAL A 39 12.80 19.27 -20.64
N VAL A 40 11.67 18.60 -20.43
CA VAL A 40 11.56 17.14 -20.42
C VAL A 40 11.11 16.65 -21.79
N ARG A 41 11.85 15.69 -22.36
CA ARG A 41 11.52 14.99 -23.60
C ARG A 41 11.13 13.56 -23.29
N ALA A 42 10.03 13.12 -23.88
CA ALA A 42 9.44 11.80 -23.66
C ALA A 42 8.81 11.27 -24.97
N GLY A 43 9.59 10.51 -25.75
CA GLY A 43 9.28 10.13 -27.11
C GLY A 43 9.06 11.37 -27.98
N ASP A 44 7.90 11.41 -28.63
CA ASP A 44 7.47 12.55 -29.45
C ASP A 44 6.88 13.70 -28.62
N GLN A 45 6.76 13.54 -27.30
CA GLN A 45 6.24 14.58 -26.40
C GLN A 45 7.37 15.45 -25.84
N ILE A 46 7.15 16.76 -25.86
CA ILE A 46 8.01 17.76 -25.22
C ILE A 46 7.15 18.49 -24.20
N LEU A 47 7.50 18.38 -22.92
CA LEU A 47 6.77 19.06 -21.84
C LEU A 47 7.21 20.52 -21.74
N PRO A 48 6.35 21.41 -21.20
CA PRO A 48 6.69 22.82 -20.98
C PRO A 48 7.96 22.99 -20.13
N PRO A 49 8.73 24.07 -20.33
CA PRO A 49 9.91 24.34 -19.52
C PRO A 49 9.53 24.59 -18.05
N VAL A 50 10.35 24.07 -17.13
CA VAL A 50 10.20 24.24 -15.68
C VAL A 50 11.50 24.68 -15.02
N ASP A 51 11.41 25.39 -13.91
CA ASP A 51 12.60 25.81 -13.14
C ASP A 51 13.21 24.64 -12.35
N GLN A 52 12.38 23.71 -11.88
CA GLN A 52 12.79 22.62 -11.00
C GLN A 52 12.06 21.31 -11.33
N ILE A 53 12.80 20.21 -11.21
CA ILE A 53 12.26 18.84 -11.32
C ILE A 53 12.45 18.15 -9.98
N ILE A 54 11.36 17.59 -9.44
CA ILE A 54 11.37 16.79 -8.20
C ILE A 54 11.14 15.32 -8.58
N VAL A 55 12.12 14.47 -8.32
CA VAL A 55 12.08 13.05 -8.68
C VAL A 55 11.44 12.24 -7.54
N ALA A 56 10.13 12.09 -7.59
CA ALA A 56 9.34 11.34 -6.60
C ALA A 56 9.03 9.89 -7.06
N THR A 57 10.01 9.18 -7.62
CA THR A 57 9.84 7.86 -8.30
C THR A 57 10.07 6.65 -7.37
N GLY A 58 9.78 6.79 -6.08
CA GLY A 58 10.00 5.74 -5.08
C GLY A 58 11.45 5.66 -4.56
N PHE A 59 11.77 4.56 -3.88
CA PHE A 59 13.07 4.36 -3.25
C PHE A 59 13.54 2.89 -3.39
N ARG A 60 14.83 2.67 -3.13
CA ARG A 60 15.43 1.33 -3.02
C ARG A 60 16.36 1.31 -1.80
N PRO A 61 16.29 0.31 -0.91
CA PRO A 61 17.17 0.23 0.25
C PRO A 61 18.61 -0.09 -0.16
N ASP A 62 19.57 0.53 0.52
CA ASP A 62 20.98 0.19 0.40
C ASP A 62 21.33 -1.02 1.26
N MET A 63 21.78 -2.12 0.63
CA MET A 63 22.18 -3.36 1.30
C MET A 63 23.70 -3.52 1.45
N SER A 64 24.49 -2.50 1.11
CA SER A 64 25.97 -2.54 1.15
C SER A 64 26.54 -3.05 2.47
N LEU A 65 26.00 -2.59 3.60
CA LEU A 65 26.41 -3.03 4.95
C LEU A 65 26.20 -4.53 5.21
N LEU A 66 25.27 -5.17 4.49
CA LEU A 66 24.86 -6.57 4.68
C LEU A 66 25.41 -7.48 3.57
N ALA A 67 26.28 -6.97 2.70
CA ALA A 67 26.71 -7.66 1.48
C ALA A 67 27.41 -9.00 1.74
N GLU A 68 28.10 -9.12 2.87
CA GLU A 68 28.83 -10.34 3.28
C GLU A 68 28.01 -11.27 4.19
N LEU A 69 26.76 -10.90 4.52
CA LEU A 69 25.87 -11.69 5.36
C LEU A 69 24.93 -12.55 4.51
N ARG A 70 24.52 -13.70 5.06
CA ARG A 70 23.56 -14.57 4.41
C ARG A 70 22.15 -13.98 4.52
N ILE A 71 21.76 -13.18 3.53
CA ILE A 71 20.42 -12.61 3.40
C ILE A 71 19.62 -13.28 2.29
N ALA A 72 18.29 -13.29 2.46
CA ALA A 72 17.34 -13.83 1.48
C ALA A 72 16.35 -12.75 1.09
N LEU A 73 16.44 -12.28 -0.15
CA LEU A 73 15.63 -11.20 -0.69
C LEU A 73 14.80 -11.70 -1.87
N ASP A 74 13.56 -11.24 -1.95
CA ASP A 74 12.68 -11.48 -3.09
C ASP A 74 13.20 -10.72 -4.33
N PRO A 75 13.26 -11.34 -5.53
CA PRO A 75 13.82 -10.68 -6.71
C PRO A 75 13.00 -9.48 -7.22
N ALA A 76 11.68 -9.48 -7.04
CA ALA A 76 10.81 -8.43 -7.58
C ALA A 76 10.82 -7.17 -6.70
N THR A 77 10.57 -7.37 -5.40
CA THR A 77 10.42 -6.30 -4.42
C THR A 77 11.73 -5.99 -3.71
N GLN A 78 12.70 -6.91 -3.67
CA GLN A 78 13.90 -6.83 -2.82
C GLN A 78 13.59 -6.71 -1.32
N SER A 79 12.41 -7.17 -0.92
CA SER A 79 12.01 -7.33 0.48
C SER A 79 12.51 -8.66 1.03
N ALA A 80 12.35 -8.89 2.34
CA ALA A 80 12.59 -10.20 2.93
C ALA A 80 11.71 -11.26 2.24
N VAL A 81 12.29 -12.42 1.89
CA VAL A 81 11.61 -13.42 1.04
C VAL A 81 10.29 -13.92 1.61
N LEU A 82 10.21 -14.10 2.94
CA LEU A 82 8.98 -14.53 3.60
C LEU A 82 7.94 -13.42 3.66
N LEU A 83 8.37 -12.16 3.67
CA LEU A 83 7.51 -10.99 3.71
C LEU A 83 6.90 -10.68 2.33
N ALA A 84 7.65 -10.88 1.25
CA ALA A 84 7.29 -10.42 -0.10
C ALA A 84 5.86 -10.78 -0.55
N PRO A 85 5.36 -12.02 -0.37
CA PRO A 85 4.01 -12.38 -0.79
C PRO A 85 2.90 -11.63 -0.05
N MET A 86 3.19 -11.08 1.14
CA MET A 86 2.22 -10.36 1.97
C MET A 86 2.17 -8.85 1.68
N ILE A 87 3.14 -8.34 0.92
CA ILE A 87 3.30 -6.90 0.66
C ILE A 87 3.43 -6.57 -0.82
N ASP A 88 3.21 -7.55 -1.72
CA ASP A 88 3.24 -7.33 -3.16
C ASP A 88 2.26 -6.21 -3.54
N PRO A 89 2.74 -5.09 -4.10
CA PRO A 89 1.90 -3.95 -4.44
C PRO A 89 0.85 -4.27 -5.52
N ASN A 90 1.00 -5.36 -6.28
CA ASN A 90 0.01 -5.79 -7.25
C ASN A 90 -1.16 -6.56 -6.61
N ALA A 91 -0.98 -7.05 -5.38
CA ALA A 91 -1.97 -7.85 -4.66
C ALA A 91 -2.51 -7.16 -3.40
N HIS A 92 -1.74 -6.24 -2.80
CA HIS A 92 -2.03 -5.65 -1.51
C HIS A 92 -1.96 -4.13 -1.55
N SER A 93 -2.86 -3.49 -0.81
CA SER A 93 -2.82 -2.06 -0.49
C SER A 93 -2.36 -1.88 0.95
N CYS A 94 -1.99 -0.65 1.35
CA CYS A 94 -1.42 -0.41 2.68
C CYS A 94 -2.34 -0.84 3.85
N GLY A 95 -3.65 -1.00 3.61
CA GLY A 95 -4.63 -1.42 4.61
C GLY A 95 -4.92 -2.93 4.64
N THR A 96 -4.46 -3.69 3.64
CA THR A 96 -4.71 -5.15 3.55
C THR A 96 -3.50 -6.00 3.97
N VAL A 97 -2.36 -5.35 4.20
CA VAL A 97 -1.14 -6.02 4.69
C VAL A 97 -1.33 -6.44 6.13
N ARG A 98 -1.19 -7.75 6.40
CA ARG A 98 -1.23 -8.27 7.76
C ARG A 98 0.02 -7.86 8.55
N PRO A 99 -0.09 -7.71 9.88
CA PRO A 99 1.09 -7.56 10.74
C PRO A 99 2.05 -8.73 10.55
N HIS A 100 3.34 -8.44 10.61
CA HIS A 100 4.43 -9.40 10.43
C HIS A 100 5.59 -9.01 11.34
N GLY A 101 6.31 -10.02 11.80
CA GLY A 101 7.26 -9.90 12.89
C GLY A 101 8.51 -10.73 12.65
N ALA A 102 9.12 -11.21 13.73
CA ALA A 102 10.42 -11.88 13.70
C ALA A 102 10.46 -13.05 12.70
N ILE A 103 9.37 -13.81 12.54
CA ILE A 103 9.32 -14.96 11.64
C ILE A 103 9.55 -14.52 10.18
N GLU A 104 8.78 -13.54 9.71
CA GLU A 104 8.82 -13.08 8.33
C GLU A 104 10.06 -12.23 8.02
N LEU A 105 10.68 -11.66 9.06
CA LEU A 105 11.83 -10.75 8.96
C LEU A 105 13.17 -11.44 9.18
N ALA A 106 13.16 -12.72 9.55
CA ALA A 106 14.37 -13.51 9.73
C ALA A 106 15.07 -13.76 8.40
N HIS A 107 16.39 -13.76 8.44
CA HIS A 107 17.25 -14.13 7.31
C HIS A 107 18.00 -15.44 7.57
N PRO A 108 18.61 -16.05 6.54
CA PRO A 108 19.40 -17.27 6.70
C PRO A 108 20.57 -17.15 7.68
N GLU A 109 21.13 -15.94 7.84
CA GLU A 109 22.10 -15.66 8.89
C GLU A 109 21.45 -15.72 10.28
N GLU A 110 22.03 -16.49 11.19
CA GLU A 110 21.45 -16.71 12.51
C GLU A 110 21.40 -15.40 13.31
N GLY A 111 20.24 -15.11 13.91
CA GLY A 111 20.03 -13.90 14.69
C GLY A 111 19.96 -12.61 13.85
N LEU A 112 19.97 -12.70 12.51
CA LEU A 112 19.82 -11.55 11.64
C LEU A 112 18.35 -11.30 11.28
N PHE A 113 17.90 -10.09 11.56
CA PHE A 113 16.60 -9.58 11.15
C PHE A 113 16.78 -8.24 10.43
N ILE A 114 16.08 -8.05 9.31
CA ILE A 114 15.97 -6.73 8.68
C ILE A 114 14.59 -6.20 9.02
N VAL A 115 14.51 -4.99 9.56
CA VAL A 115 13.27 -4.34 10.00
C VAL A 115 13.06 -2.98 9.33
N GLY A 116 11.87 -2.43 9.51
CA GLY A 116 11.45 -1.15 8.99
C GLY A 116 11.29 -1.14 7.48
N MET A 117 11.37 0.05 6.90
CA MET A 117 11.25 0.24 5.45
C MET A 117 12.30 -0.54 4.65
N LYS A 118 13.43 -0.90 5.26
CA LYS A 118 14.47 -1.71 4.63
C LYS A 118 14.00 -3.15 4.35
N SER A 119 13.16 -3.71 5.22
CA SER A 119 12.64 -5.07 5.06
C SER A 119 11.59 -5.16 3.96
N TYR A 120 10.96 -4.04 3.61
CA TYR A 120 9.97 -3.92 2.54
C TYR A 120 10.58 -3.79 1.14
N GLY A 121 11.89 -3.65 1.03
CA GLY A 121 12.53 -3.49 -0.27
C GLY A 121 11.99 -2.24 -0.98
N ARG A 122 11.36 -2.44 -2.14
CA ARG A 122 10.77 -1.43 -3.02
C ARG A 122 9.25 -1.31 -2.84
N ALA A 123 8.64 -2.09 -1.96
CA ALA A 123 7.20 -2.05 -1.74
C ALA A 123 6.79 -0.71 -1.09
N PRO A 124 5.83 0.04 -1.66
CA PRO A 124 5.47 1.38 -1.18
C PRO A 124 4.46 1.39 -0.03
N THR A 125 4.06 0.22 0.46
CA THR A 125 2.92 0.03 1.38
C THR A 125 3.30 0.11 2.86
N PHE A 126 4.55 0.44 3.19
CA PHE A 126 5.04 0.49 4.57
C PHE A 126 4.38 1.61 5.39
N LEU A 127 4.03 1.28 6.65
CA LEU A 127 3.52 2.22 7.65
C LEU A 127 4.43 2.20 8.88
N LEU A 128 4.63 3.35 9.52
CA LEU A 128 5.45 3.43 10.75
C LEU A 128 4.92 2.53 11.87
N MET A 129 3.59 2.41 12.01
CA MET A 129 2.98 1.51 12.99
C MET A 129 3.37 0.04 12.73
N THR A 130 3.43 -0.38 11.46
CA THR A 130 3.95 -1.68 11.08
C THR A 130 5.41 -1.83 11.50
N GLY A 131 6.24 -0.79 11.27
CA GLY A 131 7.63 -0.77 11.74
C GLY A 131 7.80 -0.96 13.24
N TYR A 132 6.96 -0.33 14.06
CA TYR A 132 7.01 -0.49 15.52
C TYR A 132 6.68 -1.93 15.94
N GLU A 133 5.70 -2.54 15.28
CA GLU A 133 5.35 -3.94 15.54
C GLU A 133 6.47 -4.91 15.15
N GLN A 134 7.11 -4.67 13.99
CA GLN A 134 8.27 -5.45 13.56
C GLN A 134 9.38 -5.41 14.62
N VAL A 135 9.73 -4.21 15.12
CA VAL A 135 10.78 -4.03 16.12
C VAL A 135 10.41 -4.72 17.43
N ARG A 136 9.17 -4.57 17.92
CA ARG A 136 8.68 -5.25 19.13
C ARG A 136 8.84 -6.76 19.01
N SER A 137 8.36 -7.34 17.92
CA SER A 137 8.42 -8.78 17.67
C SER A 137 9.86 -9.30 17.58
N VAL A 138 10.73 -8.59 16.86
CA VAL A 138 12.16 -8.96 16.71
C VAL A 138 12.91 -8.87 18.04
N VAL A 139 12.69 -7.83 18.83
CA VAL A 139 13.34 -7.69 20.15
C VAL A 139 12.92 -8.84 21.09
N ALA A 140 11.66 -9.24 21.07
CA ALA A 140 11.19 -10.40 21.83
C ALA A 140 11.89 -11.71 21.39
N ALA A 141 12.04 -11.93 20.08
CA ALA A 141 12.75 -13.08 19.54
C ALA A 141 14.24 -13.08 19.94
N LEU A 142 14.92 -11.93 19.86
CA LEU A 142 16.32 -11.77 20.28
C LEU A 142 16.51 -11.98 21.79
N ALA A 143 15.49 -11.69 22.60
CA ALA A 143 15.48 -11.98 24.04
C ALA A 143 15.13 -13.45 24.37
N GLY A 144 14.82 -14.27 23.36
CA GLY A 144 14.43 -15.68 23.52
C GLY A 144 12.94 -15.90 23.85
N ASP A 145 12.12 -14.85 23.92
CA ASP A 145 10.68 -14.94 24.15
C ASP A 145 9.94 -15.07 22.82
N TRP A 146 9.95 -16.29 22.28
CA TRP A 146 9.28 -16.61 21.02
C TRP A 146 7.76 -16.55 21.08
N ASP A 147 7.17 -16.72 22.27
CA ASP A 147 5.73 -16.58 22.44
C ASP A 147 5.32 -15.12 22.31
N ALA A 148 6.09 -14.19 22.89
CA ALA A 148 5.89 -12.75 22.67
C ALA A 148 6.21 -12.30 21.24
N ALA A 149 7.23 -12.88 20.61
CA ALA A 149 7.55 -12.57 19.22
C ALA A 149 6.40 -12.91 18.26
N LYS A 150 5.68 -14.01 18.51
CA LYS A 150 4.56 -14.48 17.66
C LYS A 150 3.24 -13.75 17.88
N ARG A 151 3.07 -13.03 18.98
CA ARG A 151 1.85 -12.23 19.21
C ARG A 151 1.79 -11.09 18.22
N VAL A 152 0.59 -10.77 17.76
CA VAL A 152 0.30 -9.58 16.97
C VAL A 152 -0.31 -8.53 17.90
N GLU A 153 0.39 -7.42 18.09
CA GLU A 153 -0.07 -6.31 18.95
C GLU A 153 -0.42 -5.06 18.13
N LEU A 154 -0.26 -5.12 16.80
CA LEU A 154 -0.62 -4.04 15.89
C LEU A 154 -2.13 -3.99 15.64
N ILE A 155 -2.72 -2.85 16.01
CA ILE A 155 -4.09 -2.49 15.63
C ILE A 155 -4.00 -1.38 14.58
N LEU A 156 -4.26 -1.73 13.32
CA LEU A 156 -4.40 -0.73 12.25
C LEU A 156 -5.83 -0.19 12.24
N PRO A 157 -6.04 1.14 12.21
CA PRO A 157 -7.36 1.68 11.95
C PRO A 157 -7.79 1.30 10.52
N GLU A 158 -9.01 0.77 10.37
CA GLU A 158 -9.58 0.42 9.07
C GLU A 158 -9.71 1.67 8.20
N THR A 159 -8.78 1.92 7.26
CA THR A 159 -8.98 2.98 6.26
C THR A 159 -8.50 2.53 4.88
N GLY A 160 -9.40 2.59 3.91
CA GLY A 160 -9.18 2.21 2.50
C GLY A 160 -8.49 3.27 1.65
N ILE A 161 -7.63 4.11 2.23
CA ILE A 161 -7.10 5.32 1.57
C ILE A 161 -5.93 5.03 0.61
N CYS A 162 -5.33 3.85 0.70
CA CYS A 162 -4.22 3.45 -0.19
C CYS A 162 -4.65 2.59 -1.39
N ASN A 163 -5.94 2.55 -1.74
CA ASN A 163 -6.34 1.91 -2.99
C ASN A 163 -5.89 2.81 -4.15
N SER A 164 -5.11 2.25 -5.07
CA SER A 164 -4.67 2.90 -6.31
C SER A 164 -5.80 3.07 -7.33
N ASP A 165 -6.97 2.48 -7.07
CA ASP A 165 -8.14 2.56 -7.94
C ASP A 165 -8.91 3.87 -7.72
N PHE A 166 -8.31 4.97 -8.18
CA PHE A 166 -8.94 6.29 -8.16
C PHE A 166 -10.11 6.42 -9.16
N ASP A 167 -10.29 5.44 -10.04
CA ASP A 167 -11.37 5.41 -11.03
C ASP A 167 -12.68 4.80 -10.48
N GLU A 168 -12.63 3.96 -9.43
CA GLU A 168 -13.82 3.27 -8.89
C GLU A 168 -14.53 3.99 -7.73
N VAL A 169 -13.99 5.13 -7.27
CA VAL A 169 -14.57 5.87 -6.13
C VAL A 169 -15.92 6.53 -6.49
N ASP A 170 -16.22 6.67 -7.79
CA ASP A 170 -17.47 7.27 -8.29
C ASP A 170 -18.71 6.42 -7.95
N ASP A 171 -18.58 5.09 -7.84
CA ASP A 171 -19.71 4.20 -7.56
C ASP A 171 -20.02 4.05 -6.06
N ARG A 172 -18.98 4.09 -5.19
CA ARG A 172 -19.19 3.97 -3.74
C ARG A 172 -19.79 5.22 -3.10
N LEU A 173 -19.46 6.40 -3.63
CA LEU A 173 -20.04 7.67 -3.18
C LEU A 173 -21.51 7.80 -3.61
N LYS A 174 -21.89 7.32 -4.80
CA LYS A 174 -23.29 7.29 -5.27
C LYS A 174 -24.16 6.27 -4.51
N ALA A 175 -23.59 5.12 -4.13
CA ALA A 175 -24.29 4.13 -3.29
C ALA A 175 -24.59 4.64 -1.87
N SER A 176 -23.76 5.53 -1.32
CA SER A 176 -24.01 6.12 0.01
C SER A 176 -25.01 7.29 -0.01
N ALA A 177 -25.22 7.92 -1.18
CA ALA A 177 -26.11 9.07 -1.34
C ALA A 177 -27.58 8.69 -1.68
N SER A 178 -27.89 7.40 -1.77
CA SER A 178 -29.22 6.89 -2.16
C SER A 178 -30.03 6.26 -1.02
N GLN A 179 -29.69 6.57 0.24
CA GLN A 179 -30.59 6.35 1.39
C GLN A 179 -31.12 7.66 1.96
N THR A 180 -31.88 8.40 1.15
CA THR A 180 -32.95 9.24 1.68
C THR A 180 -34.17 8.37 1.91
N SER A 181 -34.40 7.95 3.15
CA SER A 181 -35.74 7.51 3.58
C SER A 181 -36.11 8.22 4.88
N CYS A 182 -37.19 8.99 4.72
CA CYS A 182 -37.85 9.89 5.65
C CYS A 182 -38.67 9.09 6.68
N CYS A 183 -38.86 9.67 7.86
CA CYS A 183 -39.66 9.12 8.97
C CYS A 183 -41.06 8.64 8.55
N GLY A 184 -41.47 7.47 9.03
CA GLY A 184 -42.85 6.97 8.96
C GLY A 184 -43.03 5.61 9.64
N THR A 185 -43.73 5.62 10.78
CA THR A 185 -44.15 4.48 11.62
C THR A 185 -45.01 3.44 10.89
N GLY A 186 -44.85 2.16 11.24
CA GLY A 186 -45.86 1.12 10.94
C GLY A 186 -45.33 -0.31 11.00
N GLU A 187 -45.69 -1.03 12.06
CA GLU A 187 -45.49 -2.47 12.22
C GLU A 187 -46.08 -3.28 11.06
N THR A 188 -45.40 -4.35 10.65
CA THR A 188 -46.06 -5.66 10.47
C THR A 188 -45.04 -6.81 10.51
N ILE A 189 -45.28 -7.74 11.43
CA ILE A 189 -44.65 -9.06 11.54
C ILE A 189 -45.18 -9.95 10.41
N LEU A 190 -44.32 -10.78 9.80
CA LEU A 190 -44.70 -12.08 9.23
C LEU A 190 -43.50 -13.05 9.26
N GLU A 191 -43.79 -14.27 9.71
CA GLU A 191 -42.88 -15.37 10.10
C GLU A 191 -42.82 -16.49 9.03
N ALA A 192 -41.75 -17.31 9.10
CA ALA A 192 -41.56 -18.69 8.56
C ALA A 192 -41.38 -18.86 7.03
N ALA A 193 -40.59 -19.80 6.47
CA ALA A 193 -39.92 -21.02 6.95
C ALA A 193 -38.85 -21.50 5.92
N PRO A 194 -38.03 -22.53 6.21
CA PRO A 194 -36.83 -22.90 5.44
C PRO A 194 -37.12 -23.81 4.23
N ARG A 195 -36.21 -23.83 3.24
CA ARG A 195 -36.26 -24.78 2.13
C ARG A 195 -35.05 -25.70 2.11
N THR A 196 -35.40 -26.98 2.15
CA THR A 196 -34.61 -28.20 2.03
C THR A 196 -34.02 -28.42 0.64
N SER A 197 -32.89 -29.13 0.60
CA SER A 197 -32.30 -29.74 -0.60
C SER A 197 -33.08 -31.00 -1.05
N PRO A 198 -32.85 -31.44 -2.30
CA PRO A 198 -32.42 -32.82 -2.58
C PRO A 198 -31.16 -32.81 -3.48
N GLY A 199 -30.12 -33.63 -3.26
CA GLY A 199 -30.03 -35.06 -3.59
C GLY A 199 -29.59 -35.24 -5.06
N CYS A 200 -28.29 -35.36 -5.40
CA CYS A 200 -27.40 -36.55 -5.40
C CYS A 200 -27.50 -37.46 -6.67
N CYS A 201 -26.32 -37.76 -7.26
CA CYS A 201 -25.82 -39.01 -7.88
C CYS A 201 -24.88 -38.67 -9.07
N LYS A 202 -23.55 -38.88 -8.98
CA LYS A 202 -22.73 -40.12 -9.01
C LYS A 202 -22.58 -40.75 -10.41
N ALA A 203 -21.32 -40.91 -10.84
CA ALA A 203 -20.67 -42.22 -11.01
C ALA A 203 -19.23 -42.08 -10.53
#